data_AF-A0A2V9IB34-F1
#
_entry.id   AF-A0A2V9IB34-F1
#
_cell.length_a   1.000
_cell.length_b   1.000
_cell.length_c   1.000
_cell.angle_alpha   90.00
_cell.angle_beta   90.00
_cell.angle_gamma   90.00
#
_symmetry.space_group_name_H-M   'P 1'
#
loop_
_entity.id
_entity.type
_entity.pdbx_description
1 polymer ?
#
loop_
_entity_poly.entity_id
_entity_poly.type
_entity_poly.pdbx_seq_one_letter_code
_entity_poly.pdbx_strand_id
1 'polypeptide(L)'
;MRSKTSASILLIGVFILGGITGAVSYSLYRSRVEASGPRAGPRWSSNDIVKKFAQDLNLGAEQQEQLKIIIDEGRERFGALRQQFRPQYEAIRRETHDKMRQILREDQKAKFEKIIQEIDARHKDRGPRPSR
;
A
#
# COMPACT_ATOMS: atom_id res chain seq x y z
N MET A 1 -56.06 -15.35 -3.13
CA MET A 1 -54.97 -14.41 -2.74
C MET A 1 -53.61 -15.10 -2.55
N ARG A 2 -53.25 -16.11 -3.36
CA ARG A 2 -51.98 -16.88 -3.21
C ARG A 2 -50.85 -16.47 -4.17
N SER A 3 -51.13 -15.67 -5.21
CA SER A 3 -50.14 -15.28 -6.22
C SER A 3 -49.17 -14.16 -5.76
N LYS A 4 -49.66 -13.24 -4.91
CA LYS A 4 -48.88 -12.08 -4.45
C LYS A 4 -47.73 -12.49 -3.53
N THR A 5 -47.96 -13.44 -2.62
CA THR A 5 -46.95 -13.95 -1.67
C THR A 5 -45.84 -14.73 -2.38
N SER A 6 -46.19 -15.55 -3.38
CA SER A 6 -45.19 -16.28 -4.17
C SER A 6 -44.31 -15.35 -5.02
N ALA A 7 -44.92 -14.30 -5.59
CA ALA A 7 -44.17 -13.26 -6.31
C ALA A 7 -43.24 -12.48 -5.37
N SER A 8 -43.69 -12.13 -4.16
CA SER A 8 -42.85 -11.45 -3.17
C SER A 8 -41.67 -12.31 -2.70
N ILE A 9 -41.86 -13.62 -2.50
CA ILE A 9 -40.78 -14.54 -2.12
C ILE A 9 -39.74 -14.66 -3.23
N LEU A 10 -40.18 -14.75 -4.50
CA LEU A 10 -39.28 -14.75 -5.65
C LEU A 10 -38.48 -13.44 -5.74
N LEU A 11 -39.12 -12.30 -5.54
CA LEU A 11 -38.45 -11.00 -5.56
C LEU A 11 -37.40 -10.87 -4.45
N ILE A 12 -37.71 -11.33 -3.23
CA ILE A 12 -36.76 -11.36 -2.12
C ILE A 12 -35.59 -12.30 -2.42
N GLY A 13 -35.87 -13.47 -2.99
CA GLY A 13 -34.84 -14.43 -3.40
C GLY A 13 -33.88 -13.85 -4.43
N VAL A 14 -34.41 -13.19 -5.47
CA VAL A 14 -33.60 -12.50 -6.50
C VAL A 14 -32.79 -11.35 -5.89
N PHE A 15 -33.35 -10.59 -4.95
CA PHE A 15 -32.65 -9.50 -4.27
C PHE A 15 -31.47 -10.01 -3.43
N ILE A 16 -31.66 -11.11 -2.68
CA ILE A 16 -30.59 -11.73 -1.89
C ILE A 16 -29.49 -12.29 -2.81
N LEU A 17 -29.88 -12.98 -3.88
CA LEU A 17 -28.93 -13.48 -4.89
C LEU A 17 -28.15 -12.33 -5.56
N GLY A 18 -28.82 -11.23 -5.88
CA GLY A 18 -28.19 -10.01 -6.38
C GLY A 18 -27.21 -9.40 -5.37
N GLY A 19 -27.59 -9.35 -4.09
CA GLY A 19 -26.73 -8.87 -3.00
C GLY A 19 -25.47 -9.73 -2.79
N ILE A 20 -25.61 -11.05 -2.81
CA ILE A 20 -24.48 -11.99 -2.72
C ILE A 20 -23.57 -11.83 -3.94
N THR A 21 -24.14 -11.80 -5.14
CA THR A 21 -23.38 -11.65 -6.39
C THR A 21 -22.64 -10.32 -6.42
N GLY A 22 -23.29 -9.24 -5.96
CA GLY A 22 -22.67 -7.91 -5.82
C GLY A 22 -21.54 -7.91 -4.80
N ALA A 23 -21.72 -8.54 -3.64
CA ALA A 23 -20.69 -8.64 -2.60
C ALA A 23 -19.47 -9.45 -3.05
N VAL A 24 -19.68 -10.59 -3.73
CA VAL A 24 -18.60 -11.41 -4.29
C VAL A 24 -17.85 -10.64 -5.38
N SER A 25 -18.57 -10.02 -6.31
CA SER A 25 -17.98 -9.20 -7.39
C SER A 25 -17.18 -8.02 -6.83
N TYR A 26 -17.70 -7.35 -5.81
CA TYR A 26 -16.99 -6.27 -5.12
C TYR A 26 -15.72 -6.76 -4.41
N SER A 27 -15.75 -7.94 -3.77
CA SER A 27 -14.55 -8.52 -3.13
C SER A 27 -13.47 -8.93 -4.13
N LEU A 28 -13.87 -9.47 -5.30
CA LEU A 28 -12.95 -9.85 -6.37
C LEU A 28 -12.36 -8.61 -7.07
N TYR A 29 -13.18 -7.57 -7.29
CA TYR A 29 -12.72 -6.30 -7.82
C TYR A 29 -11.76 -5.62 -6.84
N ARG A 30 -12.09 -5.57 -5.55
CA ARG A 30 -11.22 -5.03 -4.50
C ARG A 30 -9.89 -5.79 -4.42
N SER A 31 -9.89 -7.12 -4.44
CA SER A 31 -8.65 -7.90 -4.41
C SER A 31 -7.79 -7.71 -5.66
N ARG A 32 -8.40 -7.55 -6.84
CA ARG A 32 -7.70 -7.25 -8.10
C ARG A 32 -7.17 -5.81 -8.15
N VAL A 33 -7.92 -4.83 -7.64
CA VAL A 33 -7.53 -3.41 -7.63
C VAL A 33 -6.54 -3.10 -6.51
N GLU A 34 -6.68 -3.70 -5.33
CA GLU A 34 -5.67 -3.63 -4.26
C GLU A 34 -4.37 -4.35 -4.64
N ALA A 35 -4.44 -5.43 -5.44
CA ALA A 35 -3.28 -6.04 -6.08
C ALA A 35 -2.66 -5.16 -7.20
N SER A 36 -3.39 -4.14 -7.66
CA SER A 36 -3.00 -3.22 -8.74
C SER A 36 -2.61 -1.82 -8.26
N GLY A 37 -2.61 -1.56 -6.95
CA GLY A 37 -1.83 -0.44 -6.41
C GLY A 37 -0.37 -0.60 -6.84
N PRO A 38 0.43 0.48 -7.00
CA PRO A 38 1.79 0.38 -7.54
C PRO A 38 2.54 -0.68 -6.76
N ARG A 39 2.70 -1.87 -7.37
CA ARG A 39 3.57 -2.89 -6.85
C ARG A 39 4.94 -2.25 -6.96
N ALA A 40 5.43 -1.72 -5.85
CA ALA A 40 6.83 -1.37 -5.72
C ALA A 40 7.59 -2.59 -6.25
N GLY A 41 8.29 -2.41 -7.37
CA GLY A 41 8.98 -3.48 -8.07
C GLY A 41 9.92 -4.24 -7.13
N PRO A 42 10.49 -5.38 -7.58
CA PRO A 42 11.40 -6.17 -6.77
C PRO A 42 12.41 -5.27 -6.04
N ARG A 43 12.54 -5.43 -4.72
CA ARG A 43 13.56 -4.72 -3.94
C ARG A 43 14.91 -5.26 -4.41
N TRP A 44 15.68 -4.45 -5.11
CA TRP A 44 17.03 -4.86 -5.50
C TRP A 44 17.97 -4.68 -4.31
N SER A 45 18.60 -5.78 -3.88
CA SER A 45 19.75 -5.72 -2.98
C SER A 45 20.93 -5.01 -3.68
N SER A 46 21.92 -4.54 -2.92
CA SER A 46 23.14 -4.01 -3.53
C SER A 46 23.77 -5.04 -4.47
N ASN A 47 23.72 -6.32 -4.08
CA ASN A 47 24.19 -7.43 -4.91
C ASN A 47 23.37 -7.61 -6.20
N ASP A 48 22.06 -7.40 -6.18
CA ASP A 48 21.24 -7.47 -7.41
C ASP A 48 21.58 -6.33 -8.38
N ILE A 49 21.83 -5.14 -7.85
CA ILE A 49 22.25 -3.98 -8.64
C ILE A 49 23.65 -4.26 -9.22
N VAL A 50 24.61 -4.67 -8.39
CA VAL A 50 25.97 -5.01 -8.83
C VAL A 50 25.93 -6.10 -9.89
N LYS A 51 25.18 -7.18 -9.67
CA LYS A 51 25.05 -8.29 -10.62
C LYS A 51 24.48 -7.84 -11.97
N LYS A 52 23.44 -7.00 -11.94
CA LYS A 52 22.85 -6.46 -13.17
C LYS A 52 23.86 -5.59 -13.92
N PHE A 53 24.50 -4.64 -13.25
CA PHE A 53 25.47 -3.76 -13.88
C PHE A 53 26.71 -4.51 -14.35
N ALA A 54 27.13 -5.53 -13.61
CA ALA A 54 28.20 -6.43 -13.99
C ALA A 54 27.89 -7.14 -15.30
N GLN A 55 26.66 -7.64 -15.46
CA GLN A 55 26.21 -8.30 -16.68
C GLN A 55 26.07 -7.31 -17.84
N ASP A 56 25.39 -6.18 -17.62
CA ASP A 56 25.05 -5.22 -18.67
C ASP A 56 26.29 -4.47 -19.19
N LEU A 57 27.31 -4.28 -18.35
CA LEU A 57 28.54 -3.55 -18.68
C LEU A 57 29.79 -4.44 -18.78
N ASN A 58 29.62 -5.76 -18.62
CA ASN A 58 30.70 -6.75 -18.63
C ASN A 58 31.85 -6.40 -17.65
N LEU A 59 31.50 -6.08 -16.40
CA LEU A 59 32.46 -5.61 -15.40
C LEU A 59 33.36 -6.75 -14.90
N GLY A 60 34.67 -6.48 -14.79
CA GLY A 60 35.63 -7.37 -14.13
C GLY A 60 35.47 -7.42 -12.61
N ALA A 61 36.11 -8.39 -11.94
CA ALA A 61 35.94 -8.63 -10.50
C ALA A 61 36.26 -7.38 -9.64
N GLU A 62 37.34 -6.68 -9.95
CA GLU A 62 37.74 -5.45 -9.25
C GLU A 62 36.70 -4.34 -9.41
N GLN A 63 36.16 -4.15 -10.62
CA GLN A 63 35.12 -3.16 -10.89
C GLN A 63 33.81 -3.47 -10.15
N GLN A 64 33.46 -4.76 -10.00
CA GLN A 64 32.28 -5.17 -9.26
C GLN A 64 32.42 -4.89 -7.75
N GLU A 65 33.62 -5.12 -7.19
CA GLU A 65 33.91 -4.81 -5.79
C GLU A 65 33.80 -3.30 -5.52
N GLN A 66 34.40 -2.48 -6.39
CA GLN A 66 34.30 -1.02 -6.32
C GLN A 66 32.84 -0.55 -6.45
N LEU A 67 32.09 -1.11 -7.40
CA LEU A 67 30.67 -0.78 -7.60
C LEU A 67 29.83 -1.13 -6.36
N LYS A 68 30.12 -2.26 -5.71
CA LYS A 68 29.44 -2.67 -4.47
C LYS A 68 29.66 -1.64 -3.37
N ILE A 69 30.90 -1.18 -3.16
CA ILE A 69 31.24 -0.15 -2.17
C ILE A 69 30.44 1.13 -2.43
N ILE A 70 30.44 1.62 -3.68
CA ILE A 70 29.72 2.85 -4.08
C ILE A 70 28.22 2.73 -3.79
N ILE A 71 27.61 1.60 -4.13
CA ILE A 71 26.17 1.38 -3.92
C ILE A 71 25.84 1.29 -2.42
N ASP A 72 26.68 0.60 -1.65
CA ASP A 72 26.49 0.44 -0.20
C ASP A 72 26.61 1.79 0.53
N GLU A 73 27.64 2.58 0.22
CA GLU A 73 27.79 3.96 0.74
C GLU A 73 26.60 4.84 0.37
N GLY A 74 26.16 4.79 -0.88
CA GLY A 74 24.98 5.54 -1.32
C GLY A 74 23.74 5.15 -0.53
N ARG A 75 23.50 3.85 -0.34
CA ARG A 75 22.38 3.33 0.44
C ARG A 75 22.42 3.80 1.88
N GLU A 76 23.59 3.81 2.51
CA GLU A 76 23.77 4.31 3.87
C GLU A 76 23.44 5.80 3.97
N ARG A 77 23.98 6.62 3.08
CA ARG A 77 23.73 8.08 3.04
C ARG A 77 22.25 8.39 2.82
N PHE A 78 21.59 7.72 1.87
CA PHE A 78 20.14 7.87 1.68
C PHE A 78 19.33 7.37 2.88
N GLY A 79 19.79 6.32 3.55
CA GLY A 79 19.21 5.81 4.79
C GLY A 79 19.24 6.85 5.92
N ALA A 80 20.41 7.46 6.15
CA ALA A 80 20.60 8.53 7.13
C ALA A 80 19.73 9.76 6.80
N LEU A 81 19.71 10.18 5.53
CA LEU A 81 18.88 11.29 5.07
C LEU A 81 17.39 11.02 5.34
N ARG A 82 16.92 9.80 5.04
CA ARG A 82 15.53 9.40 5.33
C ARG A 82 15.23 9.49 6.83
N GLN A 83 16.14 9.08 7.71
CA GLN A 83 15.93 9.16 9.16
C GLN A 83 15.82 10.61 9.63
N GLN A 84 16.63 11.51 9.06
CA GLN A 84 16.60 12.94 9.38
C GLN A 84 15.27 13.61 9.00
N PHE A 85 14.71 13.30 7.82
CA PHE A 85 13.48 13.94 7.33
C PHE A 85 12.19 13.24 7.77
N ARG A 86 12.25 11.97 8.22
CA ARG A 86 11.08 11.23 8.72
C ARG A 86 10.26 12.00 9.77
N PRO A 87 10.84 12.59 10.83
CA PRO A 87 10.06 13.32 11.82
C PRO A 87 9.36 14.56 11.25
N GLN A 88 9.99 15.25 10.29
CA GLN A 88 9.40 16.42 9.62
C GLN A 88 8.17 16.02 8.78
N TYR A 89 8.29 14.92 8.04
CA TYR A 89 7.19 14.35 7.28
C TYR A 89 6.02 13.94 8.18
N GLU A 90 6.31 13.26 9.29
CA GLU A 90 5.29 12.86 10.26
C GLU A 90 4.62 14.07 10.92
N ALA A 91 5.36 15.14 11.20
CA ALA A 91 4.81 16.37 11.76
C ALA A 91 3.81 17.03 10.79
N ILE A 92 4.20 17.24 9.53
CA ILE A 92 3.32 17.80 8.48
C ILE A 92 2.05 16.95 8.33
N ARG A 93 2.22 15.62 8.35
CA ARG A 93 1.10 14.68 8.22
C ARG A 93 0.12 14.79 9.38
N ARG A 94 0.61 14.83 10.63
CA ARG A 94 -0.23 15.02 11.83
C ARG A 94 -1.00 16.34 11.76
N GLU A 95 -0.30 17.44 11.47
CA GLU A 95 -0.91 18.76 11.35
C GLU A 95 -2.00 18.78 10.28
N THR A 96 -1.74 18.14 9.13
CA THR A 96 -2.72 18.04 8.04
C THR A 96 -3.96 17.28 8.50
N HIS A 97 -3.80 16.14 9.19
CA HIS A 97 -4.92 15.39 9.72
C HIS A 97 -5.71 16.19 10.77
N ASP A 98 -5.04 16.97 11.62
CA ASP A 98 -5.71 17.82 12.62
C ASP A 98 -6.55 18.91 11.96
N LYS A 99 -6.02 19.57 10.93
CA LYS A 99 -6.80 20.55 10.13
C LYS A 99 -8.01 19.89 9.46
N MET A 100 -7.85 18.67 8.95
CA MET A 100 -8.98 17.92 8.41
C MET A 100 -10.03 17.60 9.49
N ARG A 101 -9.63 17.23 10.71
CA ARG A 101 -10.59 16.98 11.82
C ARG A 101 -11.44 18.20 12.15
N GLN A 102 -10.87 19.40 12.06
CA GLN A 102 -11.54 20.65 12.42
C GLN A 102 -12.70 21.00 11.49
N ILE A 103 -12.65 20.57 10.23
CA ILE A 103 -13.72 20.85 9.25
C ILE A 103 -14.81 19.77 9.21
N LEU A 104 -14.64 18.68 9.97
CA LEU A 104 -15.59 17.58 10.01
C LEU A 104 -16.62 17.77 11.11
N ARG A 105 -17.87 17.41 10.79
CA ARG A 105 -18.93 17.30 11.78
C ARG A 105 -18.71 16.08 12.68
N GLU A 106 -19.31 16.08 13.87
CA GLU A 106 -19.17 14.98 14.84
C GLU A 106 -19.54 13.60 14.25
N ASP A 107 -20.58 13.53 13.40
CA ASP A 107 -21.02 12.30 12.73
C ASP A 107 -19.96 11.74 11.76
N GLN A 108 -19.04 12.58 11.28
CA GLN A 108 -18.03 12.21 10.29
C GLN A 108 -16.70 11.80 10.91
N LYS A 109 -16.37 12.26 12.12
CA LYS A 109 -15.07 12.04 12.77
C LYS A 109 -14.74 10.55 12.94
N ALA A 110 -15.71 9.74 13.35
CA ALA A 110 -15.50 8.30 13.54
C ALA A 110 -15.11 7.57 12.24
N LYS A 111 -15.68 7.98 11.09
CA LYS A 111 -15.32 7.43 9.78
C LYS A 111 -13.93 7.88 9.36
N PHE A 112 -13.58 9.14 9.63
CA PHE A 112 -12.27 9.70 9.33
C PHE A 112 -11.13 9.00 10.10
N GLU A 113 -11.31 8.72 11.38
CA GLU A 113 -10.30 7.98 12.16
C GLU A 113 -10.04 6.58 11.60
N LYS A 114 -11.10 5.87 11.16
CA LYS A 114 -10.94 4.57 10.49
C LYS A 114 -10.13 4.68 9.20
N ILE A 115 -10.38 5.73 8.41
CA ILE A 115 -9.64 5.98 7.16
C ILE A 115 -8.16 6.24 7.46
N ILE A 116 -7.85 7.11 8.41
CA ILE A 116 -6.46 7.39 8.80
C ILE A 116 -5.77 6.12 9.31
N GLN A 117 -6.42 5.36 10.20
CA GLN A 117 -5.86 4.12 10.73
C GLN A 117 -5.52 3.11 9.64
N GLU A 118 -6.39 2.94 8.65
CA GLU A 118 -6.13 2.03 7.52
C GLU A 118 -4.97 2.53 6.64
N ILE A 119 -4.88 3.85 6.42
CA ILE A 119 -3.77 4.47 5.70
C ILE A 119 -2.46 4.29 6.49
N ASP A 120 -2.47 4.55 7.80
CA ASP A 120 -1.34 4.36 8.71
C ASP A 120 -0.85 2.92 8.76
N ALA A 121 -1.77 1.96 8.88
CA ALA A 121 -1.44 0.54 8.85
C ALA A 121 -0.75 0.17 7.53
N ARG A 122 -1.28 0.64 6.38
CA ARG A 122 -0.65 0.45 5.08
C ARG A 122 0.73 1.10 4.97
N HIS A 123 0.99 2.21 5.64
CA HIS A 123 2.31 2.85 5.67
C HIS A 123 3.28 2.15 6.62
N LYS A 124 2.81 1.64 7.76
CA LYS A 124 3.61 0.91 8.75
C LYS A 124 4.01 -0.48 8.26
N ASP A 125 3.11 -1.18 7.56
CA ASP A 125 3.41 -2.44 6.86
C ASP A 125 4.38 -2.25 5.69
N ARG A 126 4.51 -1.00 5.20
CA ARG A 126 5.55 -0.58 4.26
C ARG A 126 6.84 -0.13 4.95
N GLY A 127 7.02 -0.42 6.24
CA GLY A 127 8.29 -0.26 6.97
C GLY A 127 9.49 -0.91 6.25
N PRO A 128 10.72 -0.81 6.79
CA PRO A 128 11.85 -1.57 6.24
C PRO A 128 11.42 -3.04 6.21
N ARG A 129 11.16 -3.58 5.00
CA ARG A 129 10.59 -4.92 4.87
C ARG A 129 11.53 -5.92 5.53
N PRO A 130 11.03 -6.87 6.34
CA PRO A 130 11.87 -7.89 6.93
C PRO A 130 12.57 -8.68 5.83
N SER A 131 13.86 -8.93 6.04
CA SER A 131 14.67 -9.85 5.25
C SER A 131 13.98 -11.22 5.31
N ARG A 132 13.35 -11.65 4.23
CA ARG A 132 13.08 -13.08 4.01
C ARG A 132 14.29 -13.68 3.32
#